data_AF-A0A4Q4U3D0-F1
#
_entry.id   AF-A0A4Q4U3D0-F1
#
_cell.length_a   1.000
_cell.length_b   1.000
_cell.length_c   1.000
_cell.angle_alpha   90.00
_cell.angle_beta   90.00
_cell.angle_gamma   90.00
#
_symmetry.space_group_name_H-M   'P 1'
#
loop_
_entity.id
_entity.type
_entity.pdbx_description
1 polymer ?
#
loop_
_entity_poly.entity_id
_entity_poly.type
_entity_poly.pdbx_seq_one_letter_code
_entity_poly.pdbx_strand_id
1 'polypeptide(L)'
;MKSLVSGVVALITLLTAASAQLSPVPGIDDVANEWAGILSGDDGAPDPDIAVVFARGTFDSGNVGLWVGPYWREALRAKFPSLAFQGVSAGDYAADMAGYIEEGGSESCAIGLARDVQQFASLRPKTRFVISGWSQGALCARKSIGYLEDDARDRVIALVAFGDPFGIWGDTVSFPALPDNIGELSYCQMTTPDPLCTSPSDLLTDPFDISNRLKAMWEEFDDVRLNDAQRESRNYIIKQLPLAVSRHFRTLLDDFAHLRFRRWMLLPQHFWYGIDDTVEEAAEGVFQAYNENVQIEDIA
;
A
#
# COMPACT_ATOMS: atom_id res chain seq x y z
N MET A 1 -65.99 -28.14 -0.77
CA MET A 1 -65.03 -28.19 -1.90
C MET A 1 -65.17 -26.91 -2.71
N LYS A 2 -64.03 -26.30 -3.10
CA LYS A 2 -63.82 -24.99 -3.80
C LYS A 2 -63.73 -23.81 -2.83
N SER A 3 -62.57 -23.53 -2.23
CA SER A 3 -61.33 -22.87 -2.72
C SER A 3 -61.35 -21.36 -2.49
N LEU A 4 -60.50 -20.94 -1.55
CA LEU A 4 -60.03 -19.58 -1.31
C LEU A 4 -59.36 -18.99 -2.56
N VAL A 5 -59.57 -17.69 -2.80
CA VAL A 5 -58.55 -16.81 -3.38
C VAL A 5 -58.69 -15.46 -2.68
N SER A 6 -57.88 -15.22 -1.64
CA SER A 6 -57.67 -13.90 -1.08
C SER A 6 -56.32 -13.43 -1.59
N GLY A 7 -56.32 -12.47 -2.51
CA GLY A 7 -55.09 -11.92 -3.09
C GLY A 7 -54.32 -11.11 -2.06
N VAL A 8 -53.17 -11.63 -1.64
CA VAL A 8 -52.15 -10.85 -0.93
C VAL A 8 -51.26 -10.23 -2.01
N VAL A 9 -51.38 -8.92 -2.21
CA VAL A 9 -50.40 -8.15 -2.99
C VAL A 9 -49.18 -7.97 -2.09
N ALA A 10 -48.16 -8.82 -2.29
CA ALA A 10 -46.86 -8.61 -1.68
C ALA A 10 -46.17 -7.45 -2.39
N LEU A 11 -46.09 -6.31 -1.70
CA LEU A 11 -45.31 -5.16 -2.15
C LEU A 11 -43.83 -5.49 -1.91
N ILE A 12 -43.15 -6.01 -2.94
CA ILE A 12 -41.71 -6.21 -2.92
C ILE A 12 -41.08 -4.83 -3.13
N THR A 13 -40.67 -4.17 -2.04
CA THR A 13 -39.72 -3.07 -2.11
C THR A 13 -38.36 -3.65 -2.47
N LEU A 14 -38.01 -3.63 -3.76
CA LEU A 14 -36.60 -3.75 -4.17
C LEU A 14 -35.86 -2.52 -3.66
N LEU A 15 -35.08 -2.66 -2.59
CA LEU A 15 -33.92 -1.80 -2.41
C LEU A 15 -32.95 -2.17 -3.54
N THR A 16 -32.96 -1.40 -4.63
CA THR A 16 -31.82 -1.35 -5.51
C THR A 16 -30.69 -0.71 -4.72
N ALA A 17 -29.76 -1.52 -4.21
CA ALA A 17 -28.43 -1.03 -3.92
C ALA A 17 -27.92 -0.45 -5.24
N ALA A 18 -27.96 0.87 -5.37
CA ALA A 18 -27.21 1.54 -6.42
C ALA A 18 -25.75 1.26 -6.07
N SER A 19 -25.16 0.24 -6.70
CA SER A 19 -23.71 0.15 -6.79
C SER A 19 -23.29 1.50 -7.34
N ALA A 20 -22.59 2.29 -6.52
CA ALA A 20 -21.85 3.43 -7.01
C ALA A 20 -20.83 2.86 -8.01
N GLN A 21 -21.23 2.77 -9.27
CA GLN A 21 -20.30 2.53 -10.35
C GLN A 21 -19.40 3.76 -10.37
N LEU A 22 -18.25 3.64 -9.72
CA LEU A 22 -17.14 4.57 -9.86
C LEU A 22 -16.95 4.78 -11.35
N SER A 23 -17.35 5.96 -11.84
CA SER A 23 -17.03 6.36 -13.21
C SER A 23 -15.50 6.36 -13.34
N PRO A 24 -14.92 6.01 -14.50
CA PRO A 24 -13.48 6.08 -14.69
C PRO A 24 -13.02 7.52 -14.42
N VAL A 25 -12.19 7.74 -13.39
CA VAL A 25 -11.63 9.06 -13.07
C VAL A 25 -10.61 9.43 -14.15
N PRO A 26 -10.80 10.50 -14.93
CA PRO A 26 -9.76 11.01 -15.81
C PRO A 26 -8.62 11.62 -14.96
N GLY A 27 -7.38 11.17 -15.17
CA GLY A 27 -6.17 11.80 -14.62
C GLY A 27 -5.81 11.40 -13.19
N ILE A 28 -5.48 10.13 -12.95
CA ILE A 28 -4.78 9.74 -11.72
C ILE A 28 -3.37 10.34 -11.74
N ASP A 29 -3.10 11.26 -10.82
CA ASP A 29 -1.77 11.83 -10.62
C ASP A 29 -0.88 10.82 -9.87
N ASP A 30 0.13 10.30 -10.56
CA ASP A 30 1.11 9.37 -10.01
C ASP A 30 2.24 10.07 -9.23
N VAL A 31 2.11 11.39 -9.05
CA VAL A 31 3.01 12.22 -8.25
C VAL A 31 2.28 12.91 -7.10
N ALA A 32 2.94 12.99 -5.94
CA ALA A 32 2.54 13.84 -4.83
C ALA A 32 3.78 14.48 -4.20
N ASN A 33 3.81 15.83 -4.19
CA ASN A 33 4.96 16.62 -3.74
C ASN A 33 4.55 17.74 -2.76
N GLU A 34 3.55 17.47 -1.92
CA GLU A 34 2.96 18.51 -1.06
C GLU A 34 3.91 18.98 0.06
N TRP A 35 4.99 18.23 0.33
CA TRP A 35 5.98 18.62 1.32
C TRP A 35 7.03 19.59 0.77
N ALA A 36 7.08 19.84 -0.54
CA ALA A 36 8.16 20.62 -1.17
C ALA A 36 8.35 22.02 -0.54
N GLY A 37 7.26 22.75 -0.28
CA GLY A 37 7.33 24.06 0.38
C GLY A 37 7.88 23.95 1.81
N ILE A 38 7.37 22.98 2.58
CA ILE A 38 7.80 22.73 3.96
C ILE A 38 9.27 22.35 4.00
N LEU A 39 9.70 21.36 3.20
CA LEU A 39 11.10 20.92 3.14
C LEU A 39 12.06 22.01 2.63
N SER A 40 11.56 23.01 1.91
CA SER A 40 12.37 24.17 1.51
C SER A 40 12.51 25.25 2.59
N GLY A 41 11.82 25.10 3.73
CA GLY A 41 11.81 26.07 4.82
C GLY A 41 10.92 27.29 4.55
N ASP A 42 9.86 27.13 3.74
CA ASP A 42 8.90 28.21 3.51
C ASP A 42 8.03 28.43 4.77
N ASP A 43 8.20 29.60 5.41
CA ASP A 43 7.40 30.03 6.56
C ASP A 43 5.91 30.20 6.21
N GLY A 44 5.57 30.36 4.93
CA GLY A 44 4.19 30.45 4.45
C GLY A 44 3.55 29.10 4.12
N ALA A 45 4.30 28.00 4.16
CA ALA A 45 3.76 26.66 3.92
C ALA A 45 2.89 26.20 5.11
N PRO A 46 1.80 25.45 4.86
CA PRO A 46 0.83 25.08 5.91
C PRO A 46 1.46 24.25 7.04
N ASP A 47 0.80 24.29 8.21
CA ASP A 47 1.02 23.40 9.35
C ASP A 47 -0.07 22.32 9.36
N PRO A 48 0.13 21.17 8.67
CA PRO A 48 -0.90 20.14 8.64
C PRO A 48 -0.99 19.42 10.00
N ASP A 49 -2.19 18.99 10.36
CA ASP A 49 -2.41 18.18 11.55
C ASP A 49 -1.74 16.79 11.36
N ILE A 50 -1.84 16.27 10.15
CA ILE A 50 -1.28 14.98 9.75
C ILE A 50 -0.51 15.09 8.43
N ALA A 51 0.66 14.46 8.39
CA ALA A 51 1.48 14.35 7.19
C ALA A 51 1.75 12.88 6.89
N VAL A 52 1.57 12.49 5.63
CA VAL A 52 1.77 11.11 5.17
C VAL A 52 2.87 11.08 4.12
N VAL A 53 3.84 10.19 4.32
CA VAL A 53 4.81 9.82 3.29
C VAL A 53 4.54 8.41 2.80
N PHE A 54 4.52 8.24 1.48
CA PHE A 54 4.12 7.01 0.82
C PHE A 54 5.20 6.47 -0.11
N ALA A 55 5.61 5.22 0.10
CA ALA A 55 6.49 4.48 -0.80
C ALA A 55 5.66 3.60 -1.77
N ARG A 56 5.77 3.89 -3.07
CA ARG A 56 5.09 3.16 -4.15
C ARG A 56 5.61 1.71 -4.31
N GLY A 57 4.99 0.94 -5.20
CA GLY A 57 5.32 -0.46 -5.43
C GLY A 57 6.38 -0.63 -6.51
N THR A 58 6.91 -1.84 -6.66
CA THR A 58 7.91 -2.14 -7.69
C THR A 58 7.35 -1.86 -9.09
N PHE A 59 8.12 -1.10 -9.86
CA PHE A 59 7.82 -0.63 -11.21
C PHE A 59 6.69 0.39 -11.33
N ASP A 60 6.17 0.91 -10.21
CA ASP A 60 5.25 2.03 -10.26
C ASP A 60 5.92 3.28 -10.84
N SER A 61 5.15 4.03 -11.62
CA SER A 61 5.53 5.33 -12.15
C SER A 61 5.43 6.43 -11.08
N GLY A 62 5.95 7.62 -11.41
CA GLY A 62 5.94 8.77 -10.52
C GLY A 62 6.59 8.49 -9.16
N ASN A 63 6.05 9.08 -8.09
CA ASN A 63 6.50 8.82 -6.72
C ASN A 63 5.42 8.20 -5.82
N VAL A 64 4.15 8.17 -6.27
CA VAL A 64 3.04 7.49 -5.57
C VAL A 64 2.39 6.37 -6.40
N GLY A 65 2.76 6.22 -7.68
CA GLY A 65 2.21 5.18 -8.56
C GLY A 65 0.76 5.43 -8.98
N LEU A 66 0.19 4.46 -9.70
CA LEU A 66 -1.18 4.51 -10.22
C LEU A 66 -2.16 3.56 -9.50
N TRP A 67 -1.64 2.79 -8.53
CA TRP A 67 -2.39 1.78 -7.80
C TRP A 67 -2.84 2.34 -6.45
N VAL A 68 -2.12 2.07 -5.36
CA VAL A 68 -2.60 2.41 -4.01
C VAL A 68 -2.50 3.90 -3.70
N GLY A 69 -1.37 4.55 -4.03
CA GLY A 69 -1.04 5.89 -3.55
C GLY A 69 -2.10 6.97 -3.82
N PRO A 70 -2.61 7.11 -5.05
CA PRO A 70 -3.61 8.14 -5.37
C PRO A 70 -4.93 7.97 -4.63
N TYR A 71 -5.43 6.74 -4.51
CA TYR A 71 -6.68 6.45 -3.82
C TYR A 71 -6.50 6.55 -2.29
N TRP A 72 -5.34 6.12 -1.80
CA TRP A 72 -4.95 6.30 -0.41
C TRP A 72 -4.95 7.78 -0.01
N ARG A 73 -4.37 8.65 -0.85
CA ARG A 73 -4.39 10.11 -0.66
C ARG A 73 -5.82 10.64 -0.56
N GLU A 74 -6.71 10.25 -1.48
CA GLU A 74 -8.09 10.74 -1.47
C GLU A 74 -8.90 10.21 -0.26
N ALA A 75 -8.72 8.93 0.12
CA ALA A 75 -9.34 8.36 1.30
C ALA A 75 -8.93 9.09 2.60
N LEU A 76 -7.64 9.41 2.73
CA LEU A 76 -7.15 10.24 3.84
C LEU A 76 -7.72 11.66 3.82
N ARG A 77 -7.77 12.32 2.65
CA ARG A 77 -8.35 13.68 2.54
C ARG A 77 -9.81 13.73 2.97
N ALA A 78 -10.56 12.66 2.76
CA ALA A 78 -11.94 12.56 3.23
C ALA A 78 -12.05 12.52 4.77
N LYS A 79 -11.00 12.09 5.48
CA LYS A 79 -10.94 12.03 6.95
C LYS A 79 -10.24 13.24 7.57
N PHE A 80 -9.24 13.77 6.88
CA PHE A 80 -8.34 14.81 7.37
C PHE A 80 -8.33 16.02 6.43
N PRO A 81 -9.08 17.09 6.74
CA PRO A 81 -9.06 18.33 5.96
C PRO A 81 -7.68 19.01 5.97
N SER A 82 -6.88 18.80 7.01
CA SER A 82 -5.53 19.34 7.20
C SER A 82 -4.48 18.23 7.00
N LEU A 83 -4.35 17.75 5.76
CA LEU A 83 -3.43 16.69 5.35
C LEU A 83 -2.33 17.24 4.43
N ALA A 84 -1.10 16.77 4.61
CA ALA A 84 -0.03 16.88 3.60
C ALA A 84 0.45 15.49 3.16
N PHE A 85 0.40 15.20 1.86
CA PHE A 85 0.74 13.90 1.28
C PHE A 85 1.95 13.97 0.34
N GLN A 86 2.93 13.10 0.56
CA GLN A 86 4.20 13.06 -0.17
C GLN A 86 4.55 11.65 -0.64
N GLY A 87 4.95 11.49 -1.90
CA GLY A 87 5.60 10.25 -2.35
C GLY A 87 7.11 10.29 -2.11
N VAL A 88 7.74 9.15 -1.83
CA VAL A 88 9.22 9.08 -1.74
C VAL A 88 9.83 9.45 -3.08
N SER A 89 10.73 10.44 -3.10
CA SER A 89 11.37 10.96 -4.31
C SER A 89 11.96 9.85 -5.18
N ALA A 90 11.80 9.97 -6.51
CA ALA A 90 12.41 9.04 -7.46
C ALA A 90 13.95 9.01 -7.39
N GLY A 91 14.58 10.05 -6.84
CA GLY A 91 16.02 10.09 -6.59
C GLY A 91 16.46 9.19 -5.44
N ASP A 92 15.62 9.01 -4.43
CA ASP A 92 15.89 8.13 -3.28
C ASP A 92 15.29 6.73 -3.50
N TYR A 93 14.26 6.61 -4.33
CA TYR A 93 13.55 5.36 -4.56
C TYR A 93 13.23 5.09 -6.04
N ALA A 94 14.06 4.24 -6.64
CA ALA A 94 13.89 3.77 -8.02
C ALA A 94 12.68 2.84 -8.21
N ALA A 95 12.22 2.19 -7.13
CA ALA A 95 11.17 1.17 -7.14
C ALA A 95 11.43 0.06 -8.18
N ASP A 96 12.64 -0.50 -8.19
CA ASP A 96 13.03 -1.56 -9.13
C ASP A 96 13.07 -2.94 -8.48
N MET A 97 13.29 -3.99 -9.27
CA MET A 97 13.37 -5.35 -8.75
C MET A 97 14.61 -5.58 -7.88
N ALA A 98 15.70 -4.84 -8.12
CA ALA A 98 16.95 -5.00 -7.38
C ALA A 98 16.75 -4.67 -5.90
N GLY A 99 16.15 -3.51 -5.61
CA GLY A 99 15.81 -3.14 -4.22
C GLY A 99 14.81 -4.10 -3.57
N TYR A 100 14.04 -4.89 -4.33
CA TYR A 100 13.07 -5.84 -3.77
C TYR A 100 13.76 -7.15 -3.46
N ILE A 101 14.43 -7.74 -4.44
CA ILE A 101 14.99 -9.09 -4.36
C ILE A 101 16.33 -9.14 -3.64
N GLU A 102 17.16 -8.11 -3.77
CA GLU A 102 18.51 -8.11 -3.21
C GLU A 102 18.54 -7.51 -1.80
N GLU A 103 17.65 -6.56 -1.52
CA GLU A 103 17.64 -5.81 -0.26
C GLU A 103 16.42 -6.15 0.63
N GLY A 104 15.41 -6.85 0.10
CA GLY A 104 14.15 -7.10 0.80
C GLY A 104 13.43 -5.80 1.16
N GLY A 105 13.35 -4.89 0.18
CA GLY A 105 12.90 -3.50 0.34
C GLY A 105 14.06 -2.54 0.18
N SER A 106 13.91 -1.51 -0.65
CA SER A 106 15.01 -0.58 -0.98
C SER A 106 15.51 0.18 0.27
N GLU A 107 16.81 0.12 0.53
CA GLU A 107 17.45 0.78 1.66
C GLU A 107 17.55 2.30 1.44
N SER A 108 17.88 2.72 0.20
CA SER A 108 17.91 4.13 -0.16
C SER A 108 16.54 4.79 -0.01
N CYS A 109 15.46 4.05 -0.30
CA CYS A 109 14.10 4.49 -0.06
C CYS A 109 13.85 4.72 1.44
N ALA A 110 14.25 3.77 2.29
CA ALA A 110 14.05 3.88 3.75
C ALA A 110 14.79 5.08 4.34
N ILE A 111 16.03 5.31 3.91
CA ILE A 111 16.85 6.45 4.34
C ILE A 111 16.27 7.77 3.85
N GLY A 112 15.89 7.87 2.56
CA GLY A 112 15.32 9.08 1.99
C GLY A 112 13.99 9.46 2.63
N LEU A 113 13.12 8.47 2.85
CA LEU A 113 11.85 8.64 3.56
C LEU A 113 12.08 9.17 4.98
N ALA A 114 12.95 8.51 5.76
CA ALA A 114 13.24 8.92 7.13
C ALA A 114 13.85 10.33 7.21
N ARG A 115 14.76 10.67 6.28
CA ARG A 115 15.33 12.02 6.16
C ARG A 115 14.24 13.07 5.96
N ASP A 116 13.31 12.84 5.04
CA ASP A 116 12.26 13.80 4.72
C ASP A 116 11.29 13.96 5.90
N VAL A 117 10.94 12.86 6.59
CA VAL A 117 10.14 12.89 7.82
C VAL A 117 10.84 13.70 8.91
N GLN A 118 12.12 13.44 9.19
CA GLN A 118 12.88 14.19 10.20
C GLN A 118 12.97 15.68 9.88
N GLN A 119 13.21 16.02 8.62
CA GLN A 119 13.27 17.41 8.21
C GLN A 119 11.91 18.09 8.39
N PHE A 120 10.82 17.46 7.93
CA PHE A 120 9.47 17.97 8.14
C PHE A 120 9.18 18.16 9.63
N ALA A 121 9.49 17.12 10.42
CA ALA A 121 9.31 17.09 11.86
C ALA A 121 9.98 18.30 12.52
N SER A 122 11.21 18.62 12.15
CA SER A 122 11.94 19.79 12.69
C SER A 122 11.30 21.14 12.37
N LEU A 123 10.59 21.24 11.25
CA LEU A 123 9.97 22.47 10.76
C LEU A 123 8.51 22.62 11.22
N ARG A 124 7.86 21.51 11.56
CA ARG A 124 6.44 21.44 11.92
C ARG A 124 6.28 20.56 13.18
N PRO A 125 6.59 21.09 14.38
CA PRO A 125 6.71 20.29 15.60
C PRO A 125 5.39 19.69 16.10
N LYS A 126 4.24 20.19 15.64
CA LYS A 126 2.91 19.70 16.04
C LYS A 126 2.32 18.64 15.10
N THR A 127 2.90 18.47 13.92
CA THR A 127 2.39 17.54 12.92
C THR A 127 2.64 16.10 13.35
N ARG A 128 1.62 15.25 13.21
CA ARG A 128 1.72 13.79 13.33
C ARG A 128 2.03 13.16 11.99
N PHE A 129 2.79 12.08 12.01
CA PHE A 129 3.23 11.40 10.80
C PHE A 129 2.59 10.02 10.64
N VAL A 130 2.26 9.70 9.41
CA VAL A 130 1.99 8.33 8.98
C VAL A 130 3.03 7.95 7.95
N ILE A 131 3.70 6.84 8.20
CA ILE A 131 4.63 6.26 7.24
C ILE A 131 3.88 5.13 6.54
N SER A 132 3.87 5.14 5.21
CA SER A 132 3.06 4.19 4.46
C SER A 132 3.80 3.67 3.24
N GLY A 133 3.42 2.47 2.80
CA GLY A 133 3.87 1.95 1.53
C GLY A 133 3.08 0.72 1.11
N TRP A 134 3.26 0.32 -0.15
CA TRP A 134 2.64 -0.90 -0.67
C TRP A 134 3.64 -1.78 -1.42
N SER A 135 3.45 -3.09 -1.38
CA SER A 135 4.37 -4.05 -2.00
C SER A 135 5.81 -3.89 -1.47
N GLN A 136 6.82 -3.75 -2.34
CA GLN A 136 8.18 -3.36 -1.96
C GLN A 136 8.23 -2.06 -1.12
N GLY A 137 7.35 -1.09 -1.41
CA GLY A 137 7.27 0.17 -0.66
C GLY A 137 6.90 -0.04 0.81
N ALA A 138 6.10 -1.07 1.14
CA ALA A 138 5.79 -1.42 2.54
C ALA A 138 7.04 -1.84 3.32
N LEU A 139 7.94 -2.59 2.67
CA LEU A 139 9.23 -2.99 3.26
C LEU A 139 10.13 -1.76 3.48
N CYS A 140 10.18 -0.84 2.52
CA CYS A 140 10.88 0.44 2.66
C CYS A 140 10.31 1.27 3.84
N ALA A 141 9.00 1.41 3.91
CA ALA A 141 8.29 2.13 4.96
C ALA A 141 8.62 1.54 6.34
N ARG A 142 8.60 0.21 6.49
CA ARG A 142 8.96 -0.47 7.74
C ARG A 142 10.42 -0.25 8.12
N LYS A 143 11.36 -0.38 7.16
CA LYS A 143 12.79 -0.13 7.40
C LYS A 143 13.05 1.30 7.86
N SER A 144 12.32 2.28 7.32
CA SER A 144 12.53 3.70 7.61
C SER A 144 12.39 4.06 9.09
N ILE A 145 11.56 3.31 9.85
CA ILE A 145 11.37 3.51 11.29
C ILE A 145 12.70 3.42 12.06
N GLY A 146 13.60 2.53 11.63
CA GLY A 146 14.91 2.34 12.24
C GLY A 146 15.90 3.47 11.95
N TYR A 147 15.60 4.34 10.98
CA TYR A 147 16.42 5.49 10.61
C TYR A 147 15.96 6.81 11.21
N LEU A 148 14.75 6.86 11.78
CA LEU A 148 14.23 8.07 12.42
C LEU A 148 14.96 8.37 13.72
N GLU A 149 15.23 9.63 14.02
CA GLU A 149 15.55 10.11 15.36
C GLU A 149 14.31 10.11 16.27
N ASP A 150 14.51 10.04 17.59
CA ASP A 150 13.42 9.86 18.56
C ASP A 150 12.34 10.96 18.45
N ASP A 151 12.71 12.24 18.26
CA ASP A 151 11.73 13.35 18.11
C ASP A 151 10.78 13.17 16.92
N ALA A 152 11.28 12.65 15.80
CA ALA A 152 10.45 12.37 14.63
C ALA A 152 9.69 11.06 14.82
N ARG A 153 10.33 10.03 15.39
CA ARG A 153 9.76 8.70 15.61
C ARG A 153 8.59 8.72 16.59
N ASP A 154 8.69 9.51 17.67
CA ASP A 154 7.64 9.68 18.68
C ASP A 154 6.38 10.36 18.11
N ARG A 155 6.50 11.02 16.96
CA ARG A 155 5.38 11.66 16.25
C ARG A 155 4.82 10.83 15.11
N VAL A 156 5.43 9.68 14.80
CA VAL A 156 4.82 8.70 13.92
C VAL A 156 3.73 7.99 14.71
N ILE A 157 2.49 8.04 14.22
CA ILE A 157 1.33 7.43 14.90
C ILE A 157 0.93 6.09 14.27
N ALA A 158 1.32 5.86 13.01
CA ALA A 158 1.02 4.63 12.31
C ALA A 158 2.04 4.29 11.22
N LEU A 159 2.30 2.99 11.06
CA LEU A 159 2.87 2.39 9.86
C LEU A 159 1.72 1.71 9.09
N VAL A 160 1.41 2.18 7.89
CA VAL A 160 0.33 1.64 7.06
C VAL A 160 0.89 0.90 5.86
N ALA A 161 0.68 -0.41 5.79
CA ALA A 161 1.25 -1.28 4.77
C ALA A 161 0.16 -1.99 3.96
N PHE A 162 0.22 -1.89 2.62
CA PHE A 162 -0.71 -2.59 1.72
C PHE A 162 0.01 -3.69 0.93
N GLY A 163 -0.52 -4.90 0.94
CA GLY A 163 0.14 -6.06 0.32
C GLY A 163 1.54 -6.32 0.90
N ASP A 164 1.66 -6.25 2.23
CA ASP A 164 2.93 -6.19 2.96
C ASP A 164 3.75 -7.50 2.87
N PRO A 165 4.87 -7.54 2.13
CA PRO A 165 5.68 -8.75 2.01
C PRO A 165 6.54 -9.04 3.26
N PHE A 166 6.41 -8.27 4.35
CA PHE A 166 7.24 -8.40 5.55
C PHE A 166 7.43 -9.85 6.02
N GLY A 167 6.34 -10.64 6.05
CA GLY A 167 6.37 -12.02 6.51
C GLY A 167 7.26 -12.98 5.68
N ILE A 168 7.45 -12.72 4.38
CA ILE A 168 8.28 -13.57 3.50
C ILE A 168 9.75 -13.14 3.43
N TRP A 169 10.09 -12.05 4.11
CA TRP A 169 11.45 -11.50 4.19
C TRP A 169 12.09 -11.64 5.58
N GLY A 170 11.30 -11.94 6.61
CA GLY A 170 11.76 -12.01 8.00
C GLY A 170 12.84 -13.06 8.29
N ASP A 171 13.14 -13.96 7.35
CA ASP A 171 14.22 -14.95 7.47
C ASP A 171 15.58 -14.44 6.96
N THR A 172 15.62 -13.37 6.15
CA THR A 172 16.87 -12.78 5.62
C THR A 172 17.04 -11.30 5.93
N VAL A 173 15.96 -10.60 6.27
CA VAL A 173 15.98 -9.17 6.58
C VAL A 173 15.52 -8.95 8.01
N SER A 174 16.34 -8.23 8.77
CA SER A 174 15.97 -7.78 10.11
C SER A 174 15.31 -6.41 10.00
N PHE A 175 13.99 -6.37 10.20
CA PHE A 175 13.26 -5.10 10.28
C PHE A 175 13.32 -4.52 11.71
N PRO A 176 13.29 -3.20 11.86
CA PRO A 176 13.23 -2.58 13.18
C PRO A 176 11.93 -2.97 13.90
N ALA A 177 12.01 -3.17 15.21
CA ALA A 177 10.82 -3.28 16.04
C ALA A 177 10.07 -1.94 16.03
N LEU A 178 8.74 -1.99 15.97
CA LEU A 178 7.92 -0.79 16.07
C LEU A 178 7.81 -0.37 17.55
N PRO A 179 8.08 0.90 17.88
CA PRO A 179 7.72 1.46 19.18
C PRO A 179 6.22 1.36 19.46
N ASP A 180 5.84 1.30 20.73
CA ASP A 180 4.44 1.13 21.17
C ASP A 180 3.52 2.28 20.71
N ASN A 181 4.06 3.47 20.43
CA ASN A 181 3.27 4.61 19.91
C ASN A 181 2.90 4.48 18.42
N ILE A 182 3.53 3.56 17.68
CA ILE A 182 3.28 3.36 16.25
C ILE A 182 2.30 2.21 16.05
N GLY A 183 1.06 2.53 15.68
CA GLY A 183 0.08 1.54 15.26
C GLY A 183 0.51 0.83 13.98
N GLU A 184 0.56 -0.50 13.99
CA GLU A 184 0.85 -1.30 12.80
C GLU A 184 -0.44 -1.67 12.07
N LEU A 185 -0.69 -1.04 10.92
CA LEU A 185 -1.88 -1.25 10.11
C LEU A 185 -1.49 -1.93 8.79
N SER A 186 -1.47 -3.28 8.79
CA SER A 186 -1.07 -4.08 7.64
C SER A 186 -2.27 -4.75 6.99
N TYR A 187 -2.45 -4.53 5.69
CA TYR A 187 -3.60 -4.98 4.92
C TYR A 187 -3.17 -5.96 3.83
N CYS A 188 -3.81 -7.14 3.85
CA CYS A 188 -3.58 -8.23 2.90
C CYS A 188 -4.91 -8.75 2.36
N GLN A 189 -4.98 -8.96 1.05
CA GLN A 189 -6.20 -9.44 0.41
C GLN A 189 -6.40 -10.92 0.75
N MET A 190 -7.39 -11.19 1.60
CA MET A 190 -7.66 -12.53 2.13
C MET A 190 -8.68 -13.32 1.31
N THR A 191 -9.55 -12.65 0.55
CA THR A 191 -10.61 -13.34 -0.22
C THR A 191 -10.08 -13.99 -1.48
N THR A 192 -9.12 -13.34 -2.14
CA THR A 192 -8.31 -13.92 -3.21
C THR A 192 -6.85 -13.79 -2.77
N PRO A 193 -6.27 -14.83 -2.15
CA PRO A 193 -5.04 -14.73 -1.38
C PRO A 193 -3.88 -14.14 -2.18
N ASP A 194 -3.34 -13.02 -1.69
CA ASP A 194 -2.10 -12.44 -2.20
C ASP A 194 -0.89 -13.22 -1.65
N PRO A 195 -0.13 -13.95 -2.48
CA PRO A 195 0.96 -14.78 -2.01
C PRO A 195 2.14 -14.02 -1.42
N LEU A 196 2.24 -12.70 -1.64
CA LEU A 196 3.28 -11.90 -1.04
C LEU A 196 3.06 -11.72 0.46
N CYS A 197 1.82 -11.81 0.94
CA CYS A 197 1.53 -11.51 2.34
C CYS A 197 0.49 -12.41 3.04
N THR A 198 -0.17 -13.33 2.32
CA THR A 198 -1.06 -14.36 2.90
C THR A 198 -0.34 -15.69 3.14
N SER A 199 -0.99 -16.73 3.68
CA SER A 199 -0.31 -17.99 4.00
C SER A 199 -0.20 -18.93 2.78
N PRO A 200 0.80 -19.84 2.72
CA PRO A 200 1.00 -20.72 1.57
C PRO A 200 -0.13 -21.73 1.33
N SER A 201 -0.94 -22.06 2.36
CA SER A 201 -1.99 -23.07 2.26
C SER A 201 -3.05 -22.73 1.23
N ASP A 202 -3.20 -21.45 0.92
CA ASP A 202 -4.32 -20.96 0.12
C ASP A 202 -3.97 -20.92 -1.38
N LEU A 203 -2.67 -21.00 -1.72
CA LEU A 203 -2.18 -20.84 -3.08
C LEU A 203 -1.77 -22.15 -3.77
N LEU A 204 -1.30 -23.14 -3.00
CA LEU A 204 -0.70 -24.37 -3.51
C LEU A 204 -1.49 -25.61 -3.07
N THR A 205 -2.66 -25.82 -3.67
CA THR A 205 -3.40 -27.08 -3.49
C THR A 205 -2.93 -28.19 -4.45
N ASP A 206 -2.28 -27.84 -5.57
CA ASP A 206 -1.66 -28.79 -6.50
C ASP A 206 -0.36 -28.21 -7.12
N PRO A 207 0.83 -28.76 -6.80
CA PRO A 207 2.11 -28.28 -7.33
C PRO A 207 2.32 -28.59 -8.82
N PHE A 208 1.52 -29.46 -9.45
CA PHE A 208 1.65 -29.80 -10.87
C PHE A 208 0.73 -28.99 -11.80
N ASP A 209 -0.19 -28.20 -11.25
CA ASP A 209 -1.14 -27.37 -12.02
C ASP A 209 -0.88 -25.84 -11.91
N ILE A 210 0.25 -25.46 -11.30
CA ILE A 210 0.63 -24.05 -11.07
C ILE A 210 0.55 -23.22 -12.36
N SER A 211 1.00 -23.74 -13.50
CA SER A 211 0.97 -22.98 -14.76
C SER A 211 -0.44 -22.66 -15.25
N ASN A 212 -1.37 -23.62 -15.19
CA ASN A 212 -2.75 -23.37 -15.63
C ASN A 212 -3.49 -22.52 -14.61
N ARG A 213 -3.23 -22.72 -13.32
CA ARG A 213 -3.81 -21.90 -12.26
C ARG A 213 -3.34 -20.45 -12.33
N LEU A 214 -2.05 -20.20 -12.57
CA LEU A 214 -1.53 -18.85 -12.82
C LEU A 214 -2.22 -18.22 -14.04
N LYS A 215 -2.35 -18.97 -15.14
CA LYS A 215 -3.05 -18.49 -16.33
C LYS A 215 -4.51 -18.15 -16.04
N ALA A 216 -5.23 -19.03 -15.34
CA ALA A 216 -6.60 -18.82 -14.93
C ALA A 216 -6.75 -17.60 -14.00
N MET A 217 -5.84 -17.41 -13.03
CA MET A 217 -5.86 -16.24 -12.15
C MET A 217 -5.68 -14.93 -12.93
N TRP A 218 -4.80 -14.90 -13.93
CA TRP A 218 -4.64 -13.74 -14.81
C TRP A 218 -5.81 -13.55 -15.80
N GLU A 219 -6.51 -14.62 -16.18
CA GLU A 219 -7.75 -14.57 -16.99
C GLU A 219 -8.97 -14.15 -16.18
N GLU A 220 -9.04 -14.51 -14.90
CA GLU A 220 -10.09 -14.13 -13.94
C GLU A 220 -9.90 -12.71 -13.39
N PHE A 221 -8.72 -12.12 -13.59
CA PHE A 221 -8.49 -10.74 -13.18
C PHE A 221 -9.37 -9.79 -13.98
N ASP A 222 -10.43 -9.34 -13.32
CA ASP A 222 -11.43 -8.45 -13.90
C ASP A 222 -10.83 -7.07 -14.16
N ASP A 223 -10.42 -6.85 -15.41
CA ASP A 223 -9.85 -5.59 -15.84
C ASP A 223 -10.89 -4.50 -16.10
N VAL A 224 -12.20 -4.82 -15.98
CA VAL A 224 -13.30 -3.85 -16.14
C VAL A 224 -13.19 -2.72 -15.14
N ARG A 225 -12.67 -2.99 -13.94
CA ARG A 225 -12.51 -1.99 -12.87
C ARG A 225 -11.28 -1.10 -13.07
N LEU A 226 -10.35 -1.45 -13.96
CA LEU A 226 -9.18 -0.65 -14.23
C LEU A 226 -9.50 0.51 -15.17
N ASN A 227 -8.76 1.63 -15.02
CA ASN A 227 -8.67 2.63 -16.07
C ASN A 227 -7.53 2.30 -17.06
N ASP A 228 -7.41 3.08 -18.12
CA ASP A 228 -6.44 2.81 -19.19
C ASP A 228 -4.99 2.94 -18.71
N ALA A 229 -4.68 3.90 -17.83
CA ALA A 229 -3.35 4.07 -17.26
C ALA A 229 -2.95 2.87 -16.37
N GLN A 230 -3.87 2.35 -15.56
CA GLN A 230 -3.66 1.14 -14.77
C GLN A 230 -3.51 -0.11 -15.66
N ARG A 231 -4.28 -0.23 -16.74
CA ARG A 231 -4.12 -1.30 -17.72
C ARG A 231 -2.74 -1.25 -18.38
N GLU A 232 -2.28 -0.06 -18.78
CA GLU A 232 -0.94 0.14 -19.33
C GLU A 232 0.17 -0.18 -18.32
N SER A 233 0.04 0.29 -17.08
CA SER A 233 0.95 -0.01 -15.97
C SER A 233 1.04 -1.51 -15.71
N ARG A 234 -0.10 -2.21 -15.58
CA ARG A 234 -0.16 -3.67 -15.44
C ARG A 234 0.58 -4.36 -16.58
N ASN A 235 0.30 -3.97 -17.83
CA ASN A 235 0.95 -4.56 -19.00
C ASN A 235 2.47 -4.30 -19.02
N TYR A 236 2.91 -3.13 -18.52
CA TYR A 236 4.32 -2.81 -18.35
C TYR A 236 4.97 -3.70 -17.28
N ILE A 237 4.36 -3.83 -16.10
CA ILE A 237 4.84 -4.66 -15.00
C ILE A 237 4.99 -6.12 -15.45
N ILE A 238 3.97 -6.68 -16.10
CA ILE A 238 3.99 -8.05 -16.64
C ILE A 238 5.15 -8.25 -17.63
N LYS A 239 5.45 -7.23 -18.46
CA LYS A 239 6.57 -7.28 -19.41
C LYS A 239 7.94 -7.17 -18.73
N GLN A 240 8.05 -6.43 -17.63
CA GLN A 240 9.30 -6.26 -16.88
C GLN A 240 9.65 -7.50 -16.06
N LEU A 241 8.67 -8.23 -15.53
CA LEU A 241 8.90 -9.39 -14.66
C LEU A 241 9.86 -10.43 -15.28
N PRO A 242 9.67 -10.95 -16.52
CA PRO A 242 10.61 -11.89 -17.13
C PRO A 242 12.03 -11.32 -17.30
N LEU A 243 12.13 -10.03 -17.66
CA LEU A 243 13.43 -9.37 -17.81
C LEU A 243 14.13 -9.25 -16.45
N ALA A 244 13.41 -8.86 -15.41
CA ALA A 244 13.93 -8.76 -14.06
C ALA A 244 14.38 -10.14 -13.53
N VAL A 245 13.54 -11.17 -13.69
CA VAL A 245 13.87 -12.57 -13.36
C VAL A 245 15.17 -13.00 -14.06
N SER A 246 15.34 -12.68 -15.35
CA SER A 246 16.57 -13.03 -16.08
C SER A 246 17.82 -12.33 -15.56
N ARG A 247 17.72 -11.07 -15.11
CA ARG A 247 18.84 -10.29 -14.54
C ARG A 247 19.23 -10.80 -13.16
N HIS A 248 18.25 -11.24 -12.37
CA HIS A 248 18.43 -11.71 -10.99
C HIS A 248 18.38 -13.25 -10.88
N PHE A 249 18.70 -13.97 -11.96
CA PHE A 249 18.57 -15.43 -12.04
C PHE A 249 19.35 -16.19 -10.94
N ARG A 250 20.48 -15.64 -10.49
CA ARG A 250 21.25 -16.24 -9.38
C ARG A 250 20.47 -16.19 -8.07
N THR A 251 19.85 -15.05 -7.76
CA THR A 251 19.02 -14.89 -6.55
C THR A 251 17.76 -15.73 -6.63
N LEU A 252 17.15 -15.83 -7.83
CA LEU A 252 16.03 -16.75 -8.07
C LEU A 252 16.42 -18.21 -7.70
N LEU A 253 17.58 -18.69 -8.18
CA LEU A 253 18.02 -20.05 -7.87
C LEU A 253 18.27 -20.25 -6.37
N ASP A 254 18.84 -19.25 -5.69
CA ASP A 254 19.05 -19.29 -4.24
C ASP A 254 17.71 -19.33 -3.49
N ASP A 255 16.76 -18.47 -3.85
CA ASP A 255 15.44 -18.43 -3.24
C ASP A 255 14.70 -19.77 -3.43
N PHE A 256 14.79 -20.38 -4.61
CA PHE A 256 14.20 -21.70 -4.85
C PHE A 256 14.85 -22.80 -4.01
N ALA A 257 16.18 -22.79 -3.86
CA ALA A 257 16.90 -23.74 -3.02
C ALA A 257 16.50 -23.65 -1.53
N HIS A 258 16.05 -22.47 -1.09
CA HIS A 258 15.60 -22.20 0.28
C HIS A 258 14.07 -22.12 0.44
N LEU A 259 13.29 -22.56 -0.56
CA LEU A 259 11.82 -22.55 -0.55
C LEU A 259 11.19 -21.15 -0.41
N ARG A 260 11.90 -20.10 -0.84
CA ARG A 260 11.49 -18.69 -0.83
C ARG A 260 10.82 -18.24 -2.13
N PHE A 261 10.26 -19.18 -2.90
CA PHE A 261 9.66 -18.92 -4.22
C PHE A 261 8.55 -17.84 -4.18
N ARG A 262 7.90 -17.64 -3.03
CA ARG A 262 6.87 -16.61 -2.82
C ARG A 262 7.35 -15.19 -3.13
N ARG A 263 8.64 -14.90 -2.93
CA ARG A 263 9.27 -13.61 -3.29
C ARG A 263 9.17 -13.29 -4.78
N TRP A 264 8.79 -14.25 -5.61
CA TRP A 264 8.69 -14.09 -7.07
C TRP A 264 7.25 -14.16 -7.58
N MET A 265 6.27 -14.29 -6.69
CA MET A 265 4.88 -14.55 -7.05
C MET A 265 4.05 -13.26 -7.07
N LEU A 266 4.29 -12.39 -8.06
CA LEU A 266 3.39 -11.26 -8.30
C LEU A 266 2.15 -11.75 -9.06
N LEU A 267 1.01 -11.79 -8.37
CA LEU A 267 -0.27 -12.24 -8.94
C LEU A 267 -1.27 -11.08 -9.04
N PRO A 268 -2.30 -11.19 -9.88
CA PRO A 268 -3.26 -10.10 -10.10
C PRO A 268 -3.92 -9.58 -8.82
N GLN A 269 -4.09 -10.45 -7.83
CA GLN A 269 -4.67 -10.16 -6.53
C GLN A 269 -3.96 -9.00 -5.81
N HIS A 270 -2.66 -8.87 -6.04
CA HIS A 270 -1.81 -7.85 -5.45
C HIS A 270 -2.19 -6.43 -5.90
N PHE A 271 -2.95 -6.28 -6.97
CA PHE A 271 -3.36 -4.98 -7.51
C PHE A 271 -4.70 -4.46 -6.96
N TRP A 272 -5.37 -5.22 -6.08
CA TRP A 272 -6.70 -4.85 -5.59
C TRP A 272 -6.70 -3.75 -4.53
N TYR A 273 -5.61 -3.58 -3.77
CA TYR A 273 -5.58 -2.73 -2.57
C TYR A 273 -5.96 -1.25 -2.76
N GLY A 274 -5.83 -0.71 -3.98
CA GLY A 274 -6.24 0.67 -4.29
C GLY A 274 -7.62 0.77 -4.96
N ILE A 275 -8.28 -0.35 -5.22
CA ILE A 275 -9.49 -0.46 -6.03
C ILE A 275 -10.64 -1.05 -5.20
N ASP A 276 -10.34 -1.90 -4.24
CA ASP A 276 -11.27 -2.34 -3.19
C ASP A 276 -11.34 -1.33 -2.03
N ASP A 277 -12.12 -1.66 -1.00
CA ASP A 277 -12.39 -0.77 0.13
C ASP A 277 -11.20 -0.67 1.13
N THR A 278 -10.04 -1.26 0.80
CA THR A 278 -8.91 -1.35 1.74
C THR A 278 -8.34 0.02 2.10
N VAL A 279 -8.31 0.97 1.15
CA VAL A 279 -7.80 2.33 1.44
C VAL A 279 -8.75 3.11 2.36
N GLU A 280 -10.05 2.91 2.25
CA GLU A 280 -11.04 3.49 3.17
C GLU A 280 -10.93 2.89 4.57
N GLU A 281 -10.76 1.56 4.68
CA GLU A 281 -10.51 0.87 5.95
C GLU A 281 -9.21 1.36 6.61
N ALA A 282 -8.15 1.52 5.83
CA ALA A 282 -6.88 2.08 6.30
C ALA A 282 -7.02 3.53 6.79
N ALA A 283 -7.84 4.34 6.11
CA ALA A 283 -8.01 5.74 6.46
C ALA A 283 -8.77 5.87 7.78
N GLU A 284 -9.74 4.97 8.02
CA GLU A 284 -10.42 4.84 9.30
C GLU A 284 -9.47 4.39 10.41
N GLY A 285 -8.59 3.42 10.16
CA GLY A 285 -7.57 3.00 11.13
C GLY A 285 -6.63 4.13 11.53
N VAL A 286 -6.16 4.92 10.56
CA VAL A 286 -5.34 6.12 10.83
C VAL A 286 -6.13 7.18 11.62
N PHE A 287 -7.41 7.38 11.29
CA PHE A 287 -8.27 8.31 12.02
C PHE A 287 -8.43 7.92 13.49
N GLN A 288 -8.59 6.63 13.78
CA GLN A 288 -8.65 6.11 15.15
C GLN A 288 -7.33 6.32 15.89
N ALA A 289 -6.20 5.93 15.28
CA ALA A 289 -4.87 6.11 15.86
C ALA A 289 -4.56 7.59 16.16
N TYR A 290 -4.95 8.51 15.27
CA TYR A 290 -4.79 9.94 15.47
C TYR A 290 -5.58 10.43 16.71
N ASN A 291 -6.86 10.06 16.81
CA ASN A 291 -7.70 10.49 17.93
C ASN A 291 -7.21 9.93 19.27
N GLU A 292 -6.74 8.67 19.31
CA GLU A 292 -6.14 8.08 20.51
C GLU A 292 -4.89 8.85 20.96
N ASN A 293 -4.01 9.21 20.01
CA ASN A 293 -2.80 9.98 20.29
C ASN A 293 -3.11 11.40 20.80
N VAL A 294 -4.08 12.10 20.20
CA VAL A 294 -4.48 13.44 20.66
C VAL A 294 -5.08 13.40 22.06
N GLN A 295 -5.91 12.40 22.38
CA GLN A 295 -6.49 12.27 23.72
C GLN A 295 -5.44 12.02 24.81
N ILE A 296 -4.33 11.36 24.50
CA ILE A 296 -3.24 11.15 25.46
C ILE A 296 -2.56 12.47 25.83
N GLU A 297 -2.37 13.37 24.86
CA GLU A 297 -1.73 14.68 25.11
C GLU A 297 -2.62 15.64 25.89
N ASP A 298 -3.94 15.57 25.73
CA ASP A 298 -4.88 16.38 26.52
C ASP A 298 -4.94 15.97 28.01
N ILE A 299 -4.42 14.78 28.36
CA ILE A 299 -4.42 14.21 29.71
C ILE A 299 -3.05 14.34 30.41
N ALA A 300 -1.97 14.53 29.64
CA ALA A 300 -0.59 14.62 30.12
C ALA A 300 -0.19 16.05 30.56
#